data_AF-A0AA42ZPQ0-F1
#
_entry.id   AF-A0AA42ZPQ0-F1
#
_cell.length_a   1.000
_cell.length_b   1.000
_cell.length_c   1.000
_cell.angle_alpha   90.00
_cell.angle_beta   90.00
_cell.angle_gamma   90.00
#
_symmetry.space_group_name_H-M   'P 1'
#
loop_
_entity.id
_entity.type
_entity.pdbx_description
1 polymer ?
#
loop_
_entity_poly.entity_id
_entity_poly.type
_entity_poly.pdbx_seq_one_letter_code
_entity_poly.pdbx_strand_id
1 'polypeptide(L)'
;MNRHPPARPERPESALDRPAARLVALGVVALVIATLGYIHWEDVFPSEDAKAAADDPAAPCITQRTADIEAMRAEGTLSAEQASLFKTRAEALCRAQAGQTGAPPPISQQ
;
A
#
# COMPACT_ATOMS: atom_id res chain seq x y z
N MET A 1 4.55 59.48 -40.98
CA MET A 1 5.80 58.70 -40.79
C MET A 1 5.71 57.97 -39.46
N ASN A 2 6.09 56.68 -39.43
CA ASN A 2 6.22 55.76 -38.29
C ASN A 2 4.99 54.95 -37.84
N ARG A 3 4.97 53.67 -38.23
CA ARG A 3 4.57 52.54 -37.36
C ARG A 3 5.56 51.40 -37.54
N HIS A 4 6.30 51.07 -36.49
CA HIS A 4 7.03 49.81 -36.35
C HIS A 4 6.06 48.72 -35.87
N PRO A 5 6.07 47.50 -36.44
CA PRO A 5 5.36 46.38 -35.86
C PRO A 5 6.08 45.90 -34.58
N PRO A 6 5.36 45.49 -33.51
CA PRO A 6 5.98 44.83 -32.37
C PRO A 6 6.51 43.45 -32.76
N ALA A 7 7.68 43.10 -32.24
CA ALA A 7 8.27 41.76 -32.35
C ALA A 7 7.26 40.71 -31.84
N ARG A 8 7.10 39.61 -32.61
CA ARG A 8 6.32 38.46 -32.16
C ARG A 8 7.00 37.87 -30.90
N PRO A 9 6.24 37.42 -29.89
CA PRO A 9 6.82 36.64 -28.81
C PRO A 9 7.45 35.39 -29.41
N GLU A 10 8.74 35.19 -29.16
CA GLU A 10 9.42 33.94 -29.47
C GLU A 10 8.66 32.84 -28.75
N ARG A 11 8.12 31.89 -29.52
CA ARG A 11 7.47 30.71 -28.96
C ARG A 11 8.59 29.98 -28.21
N PRO A 12 8.55 29.81 -26.89
CA PRO A 12 9.62 29.12 -26.19
C PRO A 12 9.71 27.72 -26.80
N GLU A 13 10.82 27.48 -27.51
CA GLU A 13 11.19 26.19 -28.08
C GLU A 13 10.92 25.15 -26.99
N SER A 14 10.00 24.23 -27.28
CA SER A 14 9.42 23.29 -26.32
C SER A 14 10.51 22.70 -25.44
N ALA A 15 10.56 23.11 -24.16
CA ALA A 15 11.52 22.62 -23.17
C ALA A 15 11.46 21.09 -22.99
N LEU A 16 10.43 20.47 -23.56
CA LEU A 16 10.14 19.05 -23.59
C LEU A 16 10.91 18.25 -24.67
N ASP A 17 11.55 18.88 -25.66
CA ASP A 17 12.17 18.16 -26.80
C ASP A 17 13.68 17.92 -26.69
N ARG A 18 14.29 18.20 -25.54
CA ARG A 18 15.71 17.90 -25.33
C ARG A 18 15.91 16.40 -25.08
N PRO A 19 16.83 15.71 -25.76
CA PRO A 19 17.12 14.29 -25.51
C PRO A 19 17.53 14.03 -24.06
N ALA A 20 18.18 15.01 -23.42
CA ALA A 20 18.46 14.99 -21.98
C ALA A 20 17.18 14.95 -21.13
N ALA A 21 16.14 15.72 -21.48
CA ALA A 21 14.86 15.69 -20.78
C ALA A 21 14.14 14.34 -20.94
N ARG A 22 14.25 13.71 -22.12
CA ARG A 22 13.74 12.35 -22.36
C ARG A 22 14.47 11.31 -21.50
N LEU A 23 15.79 11.42 -21.35
CA LEU A 23 16.56 10.52 -20.48
C LEU A 23 16.18 10.69 -19.00
N VAL A 24 15.98 11.93 -18.55
CA VAL A 24 15.49 12.19 -17.18
C VAL A 24 14.10 11.61 -16.98
N ALA A 25 13.18 11.83 -17.91
CA ALA A 25 11.82 11.27 -17.83
C ALA A 25 11.83 9.73 -17.79
N LEU A 26 12.63 9.09 -18.64
CA LEU A 26 12.82 7.63 -18.61
C LEU A 26 13.44 7.16 -17.30
N GLY A 27 14.39 7.91 -16.75
CA GLY A 27 14.97 7.63 -15.43
C GLY A 27 13.94 7.68 -14.31
N VAL A 28 13.07 8.70 -14.30
CA VAL A 28 11.98 8.82 -13.32
C VAL A 28 10.98 7.68 -13.48
N VAL A 29 10.57 7.34 -14.71
CA VAL A 29 9.67 6.21 -14.97
C VAL A 29 10.28 4.90 -14.50
N ALA A 30 11.56 4.65 -14.83
CA ALA A 30 12.27 3.45 -14.38
C ALA A 30 12.37 3.38 -12.85
N LEU A 31 12.63 4.51 -12.18
CA LEU A 31 12.66 4.60 -10.73
C LEU A 31 11.29 4.25 -10.12
N VAL A 32 10.21 4.81 -10.67
CA VAL A 32 8.84 4.53 -10.21
C VAL A 32 8.50 3.05 -10.38
N ILE A 33 8.79 2.47 -11.55
CA ILE A 33 8.57 1.04 -11.82
C ILE A 33 9.41 0.17 -10.89
N ALA A 34 10.68 0.50 -10.66
CA ALA A 34 11.54 -0.26 -9.76
C ALA A 34 11.04 -0.18 -8.31
N THR A 35 10.59 1.00 -7.87
CA THR A 35 10.05 1.21 -6.51
C THR A 35 8.74 0.44 -6.33
N LEU A 36 7.82 0.53 -7.30
CA LEU A 36 6.57 -0.23 -7.29
C LEU A 36 6.82 -1.74 -7.35
N GLY A 37 7.73 -2.18 -8.21
CA GLY A 37 8.12 -3.58 -8.34
C GLY A 37 8.76 -4.11 -7.06
N TYR A 38 9.51 -3.30 -6.32
CA TYR A 38 10.09 -3.68 -5.03
C TYR A 38 9.02 -3.76 -3.92
N ILE A 39 8.08 -2.81 -3.86
CA ILE A 39 7.01 -2.79 -2.85
C ILE A 39 5.99 -3.91 -3.10
N HIS A 40 5.61 -4.12 -4.35
CA HIS A 40 4.57 -5.08 -4.76
C HIS A 40 5.16 -6.37 -5.33
N TRP A 41 6.43 -6.67 -5.07
CA TRP A 41 7.09 -7.87 -5.60
C TRP A 41 6.30 -9.15 -5.25
N GLU A 42 5.83 -9.22 -4.00
CA GLU A 42 5.04 -10.34 -3.47
C GLU A 42 3.62 -10.43 -4.09
N ASP A 43 3.04 -9.31 -4.53
CA ASP A 43 1.74 -9.31 -5.23
C ASP A 43 1.87 -9.84 -6.67
N VAL A 44 2.99 -9.52 -7.34
CA VAL A 44 3.25 -9.95 -8.73
C VAL A 44 3.77 -11.39 -8.79
N PHE A 45 4.56 -11.80 -7.78
CA PHE A 45 5.08 -13.15 -7.61
C PHE A 45 4.60 -13.73 -6.28
N PRO A 46 3.31 -14.11 -6.17
CA PRO A 46 2.79 -14.68 -4.93
C PRO A 46 3.51 -15.99 -4.65
N SER A 47 4.31 -15.98 -3.59
CA SER A 47 4.97 -17.13 -2.99
C SER A 47 3.91 -18.11 -2.46
N GLU A 48 4.25 -19.40 -2.34
CA GLU A 48 3.30 -20.41 -1.83
C GLU A 48 2.81 -20.07 -0.41
N ASP A 49 3.62 -19.35 0.36
CA ASP A 49 3.25 -18.79 1.67
C ASP A 49 2.12 -17.76 1.57
N ALA A 50 2.06 -16.95 0.51
CA ALA A 50 0.98 -16.00 0.28
C ALA A 50 -0.33 -16.70 -0.12
N LYS A 51 -0.26 -17.84 -0.82
CA LYS A 51 -1.43 -18.71 -1.05
C LYS A 51 -1.91 -19.36 0.23
N ALA A 52 -0.99 -19.87 1.05
CA ALA A 52 -1.34 -20.44 2.36
C ALA A 52 -1.97 -19.39 3.30
N ALA A 53 -1.53 -18.13 3.22
CA ALA A 53 -2.16 -17.01 3.93
C ALA A 53 -3.53 -16.62 3.37
N ALA A 54 -3.78 -16.79 2.06
CA ALA A 54 -5.10 -16.59 1.46
C ALA A 54 -6.12 -17.66 1.90
N ASP A 55 -5.66 -18.89 2.14
CA ASP A 55 -6.43 -19.96 2.76
C ASP A 55 -6.51 -19.88 4.30
N ASP A 56 -5.92 -18.84 4.93
CA ASP A 56 -5.99 -18.67 6.39
C ASP A 56 -7.40 -18.26 6.82
N PRO A 57 -8.13 -19.11 7.57
CA PRO A 57 -9.45 -18.76 8.08
C PRO A 57 -9.45 -17.53 9.01
N ALA A 58 -8.30 -17.12 9.55
CA ALA A 58 -8.15 -15.90 10.33
C ALA A 58 -8.00 -14.62 9.49
N ALA A 59 -7.64 -14.72 8.20
CA ALA A 59 -7.37 -13.58 7.33
C ALA A 59 -8.48 -12.50 7.28
N PRO A 60 -9.79 -12.85 7.16
CA PRO A 60 -10.84 -11.82 7.14
C PRO A 60 -10.95 -11.07 8.48
N CYS A 61 -10.80 -11.77 9.60
CA CYS A 61 -10.79 -11.15 10.94
C CYS A 61 -9.60 -10.19 11.09
N ILE A 62 -8.40 -10.63 10.68
CA ILE A 62 -7.17 -9.83 10.77
C ILE A 62 -7.30 -8.56 9.91
N THR A 63 -7.80 -8.71 8.69
CA THR A 63 -7.99 -7.60 7.74
C THR A 63 -8.94 -6.55 8.32
N GLN A 64 -10.10 -6.99 8.81
CA GLN A 64 -11.09 -6.08 9.39
C GLN A 64 -10.54 -5.36 10.63
N ARG A 65 -9.86 -6.07 11.54
CA ARG A 65 -9.29 -5.47 12.75
C ARG A 65 -8.15 -4.50 12.45
N THR A 66 -7.31 -4.83 11.47
CA THR A 66 -6.19 -3.97 11.08
C THR A 66 -6.68 -2.67 10.43
N ALA A 67 -7.75 -2.74 9.63
CA ALA A 67 -8.39 -1.58 9.04
C ALA A 67 -8.97 -0.62 10.08
N ASP A 68 -9.66 -1.15 11.09
CA ASP A 68 -10.21 -0.36 12.22
C ASP A 68 -9.09 0.32 13.02
N ILE A 69 -8.00 -0.40 13.31
CA ILE A 69 -6.83 0.17 14.00
C ILE A 69 -6.15 1.26 13.18
N GLU A 70 -6.07 1.11 11.86
CA GLU A 70 -5.50 2.13 10.98
C GLU A 70 -6.41 3.36 10.90
N ALA A 71 -7.73 3.19 10.88
CA ALA A 71 -8.68 4.30 10.98
C ALA A 71 -8.48 5.07 12.29
N MET A 72 -8.39 4.39 13.43
CA MET A 72 -8.11 5.02 14.72
C MET A 72 -6.76 5.74 14.76
N ARG A 73 -5.74 5.23 14.05
CA ARG A 73 -4.45 5.92 13.89
C ARG A 73 -4.59 7.17 13.03
N ALA A 74 -5.30 7.09 11.90
CA ALA A 74 -5.52 8.21 11.00
C ALA A 74 -6.32 9.34 11.66
N GLU A 75 -7.27 8.97 12.53
CA GLU A 75 -8.04 9.90 13.37
C GLU A 75 -7.22 10.49 14.54
N GLY A 76 -5.98 10.05 14.74
CA GLY A 76 -5.09 10.53 15.80
C GLY A 76 -5.42 9.97 17.19
N THR A 77 -6.31 8.99 17.28
CA THR A 77 -6.69 8.32 18.54
C THR A 77 -5.60 7.36 19.02
N LEU A 78 -4.80 6.82 18.09
CA LEU A 78 -3.66 5.95 18.38
C LEU A 78 -2.35 6.53 17.83
N SER A 79 -1.28 6.42 18.60
CA SER A 79 0.08 6.60 18.07
C SER A 79 0.46 5.43 17.15
N ALA A 80 1.46 5.64 16.29
CA ALA A 80 1.95 4.58 15.41
C ALA A 80 2.45 3.34 16.21
N GLU A 81 3.07 3.57 17.36
CA GLU A 81 3.56 2.51 18.24
C GLU A 81 2.40 1.73 18.87
N GLN A 82 1.36 2.42 19.35
CA GLN A 82 0.16 1.77 19.88
C GLN A 82 -0.58 0.97 18.81
N ALA A 83 -0.72 1.52 17.60
CA ALA A 83 -1.32 0.82 16.47
C ALA A 83 -0.59 -0.50 16.15
N SER A 84 0.75 -0.51 16.21
CA SER A 84 1.53 -1.73 15.98
C SER A 84 1.28 -2.82 17.03
N LEU A 85 1.18 -2.43 18.31
CA LEU A 85 0.86 -3.35 19.40
C LEU A 85 -0.55 -3.92 19.28
N PHE A 86 -1.52 -3.08 18.90
CA PHE A 86 -2.90 -3.53 18.70
C PHE A 86 -3.04 -4.47 17.50
N LYS A 87 -2.34 -4.23 16.39
CA LYS A 87 -2.33 -5.13 15.24
C LYS A 87 -1.80 -6.52 15.63
N THR A 88 -0.68 -6.56 16.33
CA THR A 88 -0.08 -7.82 16.81
C THR A 88 -1.04 -8.61 17.71
N ARG A 89 -1.75 -7.94 18.62
CA ARG A 89 -2.74 -8.58 19.50
C ARG A 89 -4.00 -9.03 18.75
N ALA A 90 -4.47 -8.24 17.80
CA ALA A 90 -5.62 -8.58 16.97
C ALA A 90 -5.33 -9.82 16.12
N GLU A 91 -4.12 -9.93 15.56
CA GLU A 91 -3.68 -11.13 14.85
C GLU A 91 -3.71 -12.38 15.74
N ALA A 92 -3.12 -12.30 16.94
CA ALA A 92 -3.11 -13.42 17.87
C ALA A 92 -4.54 -13.85 18.27
N LEU A 93 -5.44 -12.88 18.49
CA LEU A 93 -6.84 -13.14 18.80
C LEU A 93 -7.58 -13.80 17.63
N CYS A 94 -7.41 -13.28 16.41
CA CYS A 94 -8.06 -13.84 15.22
C CYS A 94 -7.58 -15.27 14.93
N ARG A 95 -6.27 -15.55 15.07
CA ARG A 95 -5.73 -16.91 14.92
C ARG A 95 -6.27 -17.85 16.00
N ALA A 96 -6.40 -17.39 17.24
CA ALA A 96 -7.00 -18.18 18.33
C ALA A 96 -8.49 -18.46 18.11
N GLN A 97 -9.23 -17.55 17.48
CA GLN A 97 -10.64 -17.76 17.12
C GLN A 97 -10.80 -18.73 15.95
N ALA A 98 -9.95 -18.58 14.93
CA ALA A 98 -9.96 -19.48 13.78
C ALA A 98 -9.70 -20.94 14.19
N GLY A 99 -8.78 -21.18 15.14
CA GLY A 99 -8.52 -22.52 15.70
C GLY A 99 -9.66 -23.10 16.56
N GLN A 100 -10.55 -22.27 17.11
CA GLN A 100 -11.71 -22.71 17.92
C GLN A 100 -12.95 -23.01 17.07
N THR A 101 -13.04 -22.46 15.87
CA THR A 101 -14.22 -22.63 15.00
C THR A 101 -14.34 -24.06 14.42
N GLY A 102 -13.31 -24.90 14.61
CA GLY A 102 -13.29 -26.32 14.25
C GLY A 102 -13.52 -27.31 15.41
N ALA A 103 -13.67 -26.84 16.65
CA ALA A 103 -13.87 -27.70 17.82
C ALA A 103 -15.20 -27.39 18.50
N PRO A 104 -16.16 -28.34 18.60
CA PRO A 104 -17.34 -28.12 19.42
C PRO A 104 -16.92 -27.84 20.87
N PRO A 105 -17.61 -26.94 21.58
CA PRO A 105 -17.27 -26.61 22.96
C PRO A 105 -17.27 -27.90 23.80
N PRO A 106 -16.31 -28.10 24.72
CA PRO A 106 -16.43 -29.15 25.70
C PRO A 106 -17.72 -28.91 26.47
N ILE A 107 -18.68 -29.82 26.33
CA ILE A 107 -19.90 -29.85 27.14
C ILE A 107 -19.43 -30.15 28.56
N SER A 108 -19.11 -29.11 29.31
CA SER A 108 -18.81 -29.22 30.73
C SER A 108 -20.13 -29.49 31.43
N GLN A 109 -20.46 -30.78 31.55
CA GLN A 109 -21.48 -31.29 32.45
C GLN A 109 -21.07 -30.95 33.89
N GLN A 110 -21.59 -29.85 34.42
CA GLN A 110 -21.65 -29.56 35.85
C GLN A 110 -23.07 -29.08 36.17
#